data_AF-A0A1A8FLL9-F1
#
_entry.id   AF-A0A1A8FLL9-F1
#
_cell.length_a   1.000
_cell.length_b   1.000
_cell.length_c   1.000
_cell.angle_alpha   90.00
_cell.angle_beta   90.00
_cell.angle_gamma   90.00
#
_symmetry.space_group_name_H-M   'P 1'
#
loop_
_entity.id
_entity.type
_entity.pdbx_description
1 polymer ?
#
loop_
_entity_poly.entity_id
_entity_poly.type
_entity_poly.pdbx_seq_one_letter_code
_entity_poly.pdbx_strand_id
1 'polypeptide(L)'
;MATNGNIVIIGCGISGIAAAHKLLKNGFRNVKVLEATARNGGRIKTGRLGDALVEIGANWIHGPSEENPVFCLARQYELLEPKALTPENQAIDVGGHPHWIPNFFSSSGQKLNTEDVFPAQEVFAELLDEISEFQNQKGEPCASVGEFIRLKVKEGEAEKWKHIDPATRSLYLCVISNMLKVECCVNGAHSLDEVGLGAYGQYKTLPGQDCTFPDGFEGLVKNLMSELPEGLVTYNCPVRCVHWSDAEKNKTSVVVECENGERIPADHIIVTVPLGNLRELVFNQAYLLFLM
;
A
#
# COMPACT_ATOMS: atom_id res chain seq x y z
N MET A 1 -2.84 37.47 -1.25
CA MET A 1 -1.62 37.12 -2.01
C MET A 1 -1.13 35.80 -1.43
N ALA A 2 -0.99 34.75 -2.24
CA ALA A 2 -0.41 33.50 -1.76
C ALA A 2 0.98 33.81 -1.21
N THR A 3 1.24 33.41 0.03
CA THR A 3 2.57 33.51 0.64
C THR A 3 3.54 32.73 -0.24
N ASN A 4 4.55 33.41 -0.78
CA ASN A 4 5.56 32.81 -1.66
C ASN A 4 6.56 31.99 -0.83
N GLY A 5 6.06 31.07 -0.02
CA GLY A 5 6.86 30.21 0.84
C GLY A 5 7.63 29.18 0.04
N ASN A 6 8.86 28.91 0.44
CA ASN A 6 9.74 27.91 -0.13
C ASN A 6 9.34 26.54 0.41
N ILE A 7 8.88 25.64 -0.45
CA ILE A 7 8.40 24.31 -0.05
C ILE A 7 9.33 23.24 -0.61
N VAL A 8 9.82 22.35 0.26
CA VAL A 8 10.61 21.19 -0.14
C VAL A 8 9.83 19.90 0.11
N ILE A 9 9.67 19.09 -0.92
CA ILE A 9 9.08 17.75 -0.83
C ILE A 9 10.21 16.73 -0.87
N ILE A 10 10.23 15.80 0.08
CA ILE A 10 11.22 14.72 0.16
C ILE A 10 10.58 13.42 -0.33
N GLY A 11 11.07 12.92 -1.46
CA GLY A 11 10.56 11.75 -2.17
C GLY A 11 9.73 12.11 -3.41
N CYS A 12 10.04 11.48 -4.55
CA CYS A 12 9.34 11.61 -5.82
C CYS A 12 8.55 10.32 -6.17
N GLY A 13 7.94 9.71 -5.14
CA GLY A 13 6.87 8.71 -5.31
C GLY A 13 5.52 9.39 -5.61
N ILE A 14 4.46 8.58 -5.80
CA ILE A 14 3.12 9.10 -6.14
C ILE A 14 2.61 10.16 -5.15
N SER A 15 2.87 10.00 -3.84
CA SER A 15 2.47 10.98 -2.81
C SER A 15 3.20 12.32 -2.96
N GLY A 16 4.52 12.31 -3.21
CA GLY A 16 5.30 13.52 -3.41
C GLY A 16 4.94 14.23 -4.72
N ILE A 17 4.70 13.46 -5.79
CA ILE A 17 4.22 13.97 -7.08
C ILE A 17 2.85 14.62 -6.93
N ALA A 18 1.91 13.96 -6.25
CA ALA A 18 0.57 14.49 -6.00
C ALA A 18 0.59 15.77 -5.15
N ALA A 19 1.46 15.84 -4.13
CA ALA A 19 1.66 17.04 -3.32
C ALA A 19 2.19 18.21 -4.17
N ALA A 20 3.21 17.97 -5.00
CA ALA A 20 3.75 18.97 -5.92
C ALA A 20 2.67 19.52 -6.86
N HIS A 21 1.90 18.62 -7.48
CA HIS A 21 0.75 18.94 -8.31
C HIS A 21 -0.26 19.86 -7.61
N LYS A 22 -0.67 19.46 -6.41
CA LYS A 22 -1.66 20.20 -5.63
C LYS A 22 -1.14 21.59 -5.28
N LEU A 23 0.12 21.72 -4.86
CA LEU A 23 0.74 23.02 -4.54
C LEU A 23 0.79 23.94 -5.76
N LEU A 24 1.29 23.44 -6.89
CA LEU A 24 1.41 24.23 -8.12
C LEU A 24 0.04 24.69 -8.65
N LYS A 25 -0.98 23.82 -8.57
CA LYS A 25 -2.37 24.14 -8.93
C LYS A 25 -2.98 25.20 -8.03
N ASN A 26 -2.56 25.28 -6.77
CA ASN A 26 -2.98 26.32 -5.81
C ASN A 26 -2.10 27.59 -5.87
N GLY A 27 -1.24 27.72 -6.88
CA GLY A 27 -0.49 28.94 -7.14
C GLY A 27 0.82 29.07 -6.37
N PHE A 28 1.24 28.05 -5.60
CA PHE A 28 2.60 28.01 -5.07
C PHE A 28 3.59 27.85 -6.24
N ARG A 29 4.64 28.66 -6.27
CA ARG A 29 5.63 28.66 -7.36
C ARG A 29 7.02 28.23 -6.91
N ASN A 30 7.34 28.38 -5.63
CA ASN A 30 8.63 27.95 -5.09
C ASN A 30 8.53 26.57 -4.42
N VAL A 31 8.37 25.54 -5.25
CA VAL A 31 8.30 24.14 -4.83
C VAL A 31 9.51 23.41 -5.40
N LYS A 32 10.18 22.58 -4.59
CA LYS A 32 11.26 21.69 -5.03
C LYS A 32 11.01 20.27 -4.51
N VAL A 33 11.25 19.26 -5.34
CA VAL A 33 11.21 17.86 -4.94
C VAL A 33 12.63 17.30 -4.89
N LEU A 34 13.00 16.65 -3.79
CA LEU A 34 14.29 15.96 -3.64
C LEU A 34 14.04 14.45 -3.67
N GLU A 35 14.65 13.77 -4.64
CA GLU A 35 14.52 12.33 -4.82
C GLU A 35 15.85 11.65 -4.58
N ALA A 36 15.85 10.67 -3.69
CA ALA A 36 17.06 9.97 -3.28
C ALA A 36 17.70 9.17 -4.42
N THR A 37 16.87 8.59 -5.30
CA THR A 37 17.33 7.73 -6.40
C THR A 37 17.46 8.50 -7.71
N ALA A 38 17.93 7.80 -8.75
CA ALA A 38 18.00 8.34 -10.11
C ALA A 38 16.64 8.37 -10.83
N ARG A 39 15.54 7.95 -10.18
CA ARG A 39 14.22 7.82 -10.81
C ARG A 39 13.09 8.30 -9.89
N ASN A 40 11.97 8.66 -10.50
CA ASN A 40 10.70 8.87 -9.85
C ASN A 40 9.91 7.55 -9.69
N GLY A 41 8.71 7.65 -9.12
CA GLY A 41 7.74 6.55 -9.00
C GLY A 41 7.84 5.77 -7.69
N GLY A 42 9.02 5.69 -7.07
CA GLY A 42 9.20 5.02 -5.78
C GLY A 42 8.77 3.55 -5.84
N ARG A 43 7.74 3.15 -5.09
CA ARG A 43 7.21 1.77 -5.09
C ARG A 43 6.39 1.42 -6.34
N ILE A 44 6.13 2.38 -7.23
CA ILE A 44 5.66 2.10 -8.58
C ILE A 44 6.89 1.89 -9.46
N LYS A 45 7.02 0.69 -10.03
CA LYS A 45 8.16 0.33 -10.88
C LYS A 45 7.78 -0.83 -11.81
N THR A 46 7.84 -0.55 -13.10
CA THR A 46 7.67 -1.54 -14.16
C THR A 46 9.06 -1.96 -14.63
N GLY A 47 9.27 -3.27 -14.78
CA GLY A 47 10.48 -3.90 -15.28
C GLY A 47 10.23 -4.65 -16.59
N ARG A 48 11.29 -5.31 -17.08
CA ARG A 48 11.22 -6.19 -18.25
C ARG A 48 11.80 -7.56 -17.92
N LEU A 49 11.12 -8.62 -18.37
CA LEU A 49 11.61 -9.99 -18.39
C LEU A 49 11.51 -10.52 -19.83
N GLY A 50 12.63 -10.50 -20.56
CA GLY A 50 12.60 -10.66 -22.01
C GLY A 50 11.79 -9.53 -22.65
N ASP A 51 10.84 -9.89 -23.51
CA ASP A 51 9.96 -8.93 -24.19
C ASP A 51 8.74 -8.52 -23.34
N ALA A 52 8.48 -9.23 -22.23
CA ALA A 52 7.34 -8.96 -21.36
C ALA A 52 7.61 -7.83 -20.37
N LEU A 53 6.60 -7.00 -20.15
CA LEU A 53 6.56 -6.09 -19.00
C LEU A 53 6.19 -6.88 -17.75
N VAL A 54 6.82 -6.54 -16.63
CA VAL A 54 6.54 -7.12 -15.32
C VAL A 54 6.49 -6.02 -14.28
N GLU A 55 5.53 -6.04 -13.37
CA GLU A 55 5.56 -5.10 -12.25
C GLU A 55 6.49 -5.61 -11.15
N ILE A 56 7.43 -4.76 -10.75
CA ILE A 56 8.33 -5.02 -9.62
C ILE A 56 7.67 -4.54 -8.32
N GLY A 57 6.77 -3.56 -8.41
CA GLY A 57 6.11 -2.92 -7.28
C GLY A 57 4.60 -3.00 -7.36
N ALA A 58 3.93 -1.84 -7.30
CA ALA A 58 2.46 -1.77 -7.44
C ALA A 58 1.98 -2.48 -8.72
N ASN A 59 0.99 -3.35 -8.57
CA ASN A 59 0.54 -4.24 -9.65
C ASN A 59 -0.95 -4.13 -9.99
N TRP A 60 -1.77 -3.57 -9.09
CA TRP A 60 -3.21 -3.41 -9.30
C TRP A 60 -3.71 -2.03 -8.88
N ILE A 61 -4.79 -1.59 -9.53
CA ILE A 61 -5.75 -0.69 -8.90
C ILE A 61 -6.72 -1.57 -8.14
N HIS A 62 -6.68 -1.49 -6.82
CA HIS A 62 -7.64 -2.16 -5.96
C HIS A 62 -8.93 -1.34 -5.89
N GLY A 63 -10.06 -1.94 -6.25
CA GLY A 63 -11.35 -1.24 -6.34
C GLY A 63 -11.35 -0.10 -7.37
N PRO A 64 -11.22 -0.38 -8.68
CA PRO A 64 -11.29 0.62 -9.74
C PRO A 64 -12.72 1.17 -9.89
N SER A 65 -13.01 2.27 -9.20
CA SER A 65 -14.29 2.99 -9.25
C SER A 65 -14.08 4.51 -9.17
N GLU A 66 -15.13 5.30 -9.35
CA GLU A 66 -15.07 6.78 -9.30
C GLU A 66 -14.55 7.34 -7.96
N GLU A 67 -14.68 6.57 -6.87
CA GLU A 67 -14.15 6.92 -5.56
C GLU A 67 -12.62 6.76 -5.50
N ASN A 68 -12.04 5.98 -6.40
CA ASN A 68 -10.61 5.72 -6.44
C ASN A 68 -9.90 6.77 -7.31
N PRO A 69 -9.07 7.66 -6.73
CA PRO A 69 -8.39 8.71 -7.49
C PRO A 69 -7.37 8.15 -8.50
N VAL A 70 -6.81 6.96 -8.25
CA VAL A 70 -5.89 6.30 -9.18
C VAL A 70 -6.64 5.85 -10.42
N PHE A 71 -7.84 5.28 -10.26
CA PHE A 71 -8.72 4.93 -11.38
C PHE A 71 -9.11 6.15 -12.20
N CYS A 72 -9.54 7.23 -11.55
CA CYS A 72 -9.93 8.47 -12.22
C CYS A 72 -8.78 9.06 -13.06
N LEU A 73 -7.56 9.10 -12.52
CA LEU A 73 -6.38 9.55 -13.26
C LEU A 73 -6.01 8.60 -14.40
N ALA A 74 -6.01 7.29 -14.15
CA ALA A 74 -5.69 6.29 -15.16
C ALA A 74 -6.67 6.34 -16.34
N ARG A 75 -7.97 6.55 -16.07
CA ARG A 75 -8.98 6.79 -17.10
C ARG A 75 -8.69 8.08 -17.90
N GLN A 76 -8.38 9.18 -17.21
CA GLN A 76 -8.07 10.46 -17.85
C GLN A 76 -6.86 10.35 -18.80
N TYR A 77 -5.88 9.54 -18.42
CA TYR A 77 -4.68 9.29 -19.22
C TYR A 77 -4.82 8.11 -20.20
N GLU A 78 -6.02 7.53 -20.33
CA GLU A 78 -6.30 6.42 -21.24
C GLU A 78 -5.40 5.19 -21.00
N LEU A 79 -5.09 4.90 -19.74
CA LEU A 79 -4.18 3.81 -19.32
C LEU A 79 -4.91 2.49 -18.98
N LEU A 80 -6.24 2.46 -19.12
CA LEU A 80 -7.08 1.35 -18.68
C LEU A 80 -7.63 0.56 -19.87
N GLU A 81 -7.78 -0.75 -19.67
CA GLU A 81 -8.52 -1.58 -20.63
C GLU A 81 -10.02 -1.24 -20.64
N PRO A 82 -10.72 -1.37 -21.78
CA PRO A 82 -12.15 -1.10 -21.87
C PRO A 82 -13.01 -1.83 -20.82
N LYS A 83 -12.62 -3.05 -20.43
CA LYS A 83 -13.33 -3.84 -19.41
C LYS A 83 -13.31 -3.19 -18.03
N ALA A 84 -12.25 -2.47 -17.66
CA ALA A 84 -12.17 -1.77 -16.37
C ALA A 84 -13.08 -0.53 -16.33
N LEU A 85 -13.44 0.01 -17.49
CA LEU A 85 -14.26 1.22 -17.61
C LEU A 85 -15.76 0.95 -17.57
N THR A 86 -16.21 -0.31 -17.59
CA THR A 86 -17.64 -0.61 -17.62
C THR A 86 -18.28 -0.44 -16.24
N PRO A 87 -19.53 0.05 -16.15
CA PRO A 87 -20.24 0.16 -14.87
C PRO A 87 -20.37 -1.18 -14.15
N GLU A 88 -20.49 -2.28 -14.89
CA GLU A 88 -20.60 -3.62 -14.33
C GLU A 88 -19.34 -4.01 -13.57
N ASN A 89 -18.15 -3.65 -14.08
CA ASN A 89 -16.90 -3.90 -13.36
C ASN A 89 -16.83 -3.07 -12.07
N GLN A 90 -17.08 -1.75 -12.20
CA GLN A 90 -16.98 -0.78 -11.11
C GLN A 90 -17.95 -1.03 -9.95
N ALA A 91 -19.06 -1.73 -10.21
CA ALA A 91 -20.08 -2.05 -9.20
C ALA A 91 -19.83 -3.37 -8.44
N ILE A 92 -18.82 -4.18 -8.82
CA ILE A 92 -18.51 -5.43 -8.14
C ILE A 92 -17.90 -5.11 -6.77
N ASP A 93 -18.51 -5.60 -5.70
CA ASP A 93 -17.85 -5.60 -4.39
C ASP A 93 -17.03 -6.88 -4.24
N VAL A 94 -15.71 -6.74 -4.35
CA VAL A 94 -14.76 -7.85 -4.17
C VAL A 94 -14.30 -7.99 -2.71
N GLY A 95 -14.76 -7.13 -1.78
CA GLY A 95 -14.35 -7.19 -0.38
C GLY A 95 -12.83 -7.07 -0.17
N GLY A 96 -12.10 -6.49 -1.14
CA GLY A 96 -10.64 -6.41 -1.13
C GLY A 96 -9.89 -7.69 -1.54
N HIS A 97 -10.61 -8.78 -1.81
CA HIS A 97 -10.04 -10.05 -2.27
C HIS A 97 -10.54 -10.37 -3.69
N PRO A 98 -9.68 -10.38 -4.71
CA PRO A 98 -10.12 -10.66 -6.07
C PRO A 98 -10.76 -12.05 -6.16
N HIS A 99 -11.78 -12.22 -7.00
CA HIS A 99 -12.31 -13.55 -7.30
C HIS A 99 -11.24 -14.39 -8.00
N TRP A 100 -10.60 -15.28 -7.26
CA TRP A 100 -9.63 -16.22 -7.82
C TRP A 100 -10.33 -17.43 -8.42
N ILE A 101 -9.78 -17.92 -9.53
CA ILE A 101 -10.04 -19.28 -10.00
C ILE A 101 -8.88 -20.12 -9.46
N PRO A 102 -9.03 -20.75 -8.29
CA PRO A 102 -7.89 -21.33 -7.62
C PRO A 102 -7.43 -22.60 -8.34
N ASN A 103 -6.11 -22.77 -8.44
CA ASN A 103 -5.48 -24.01 -8.87
C ASN A 103 -4.60 -24.52 -7.73
N PHE A 104 -5.06 -25.55 -7.03
CA PHE A 104 -4.36 -26.11 -5.89
C PHE A 104 -3.48 -27.30 -6.28
N PHE A 105 -2.24 -27.27 -5.82
CA PHE A 105 -1.30 -28.37 -5.97
C PHE A 105 -0.68 -28.69 -4.61
N SER A 106 -0.53 -29.97 -4.31
CA SER A 106 0.26 -30.42 -3.18
C SER A 106 1.75 -30.14 -3.41
N SER A 107 2.56 -30.19 -2.35
CA SER A 107 4.02 -30.11 -2.45
C SER A 107 4.66 -31.26 -3.24
N SER A 108 3.92 -32.35 -3.49
CA SER A 108 4.33 -33.45 -4.38
C SER A 108 3.97 -33.22 -5.85
N GLY A 109 3.35 -32.09 -6.20
CA GLY A 109 2.95 -31.75 -7.56
C GLY A 109 1.60 -32.34 -7.99
N GLN A 110 0.83 -32.92 -7.07
CA GLN A 110 -0.50 -33.45 -7.37
C GLN A 110 -1.51 -32.31 -7.40
N LYS A 111 -2.29 -32.21 -8.47
CA LYS A 111 -3.44 -31.29 -8.52
C LYS A 111 -4.54 -31.77 -7.56
N LEU A 112 -5.03 -30.87 -6.71
CA LEU A 112 -6.13 -31.15 -5.78
C LEU A 112 -7.46 -30.75 -6.43
N ASN A 113 -8.54 -31.47 -6.08
CA ASN A 113 -9.87 -31.10 -6.53
C ASN A 113 -10.35 -29.88 -5.77
N THR A 114 -11.00 -28.94 -6.47
CA THR A 114 -11.53 -27.73 -5.83
C THR A 114 -12.60 -28.09 -4.79
N GLU A 115 -13.41 -29.11 -5.02
CA GLU A 115 -14.46 -29.56 -4.08
C GLU A 115 -13.88 -30.01 -2.72
N ASP A 116 -12.68 -30.58 -2.70
CA ASP A 116 -12.02 -31.03 -1.47
C ASP A 116 -11.39 -29.86 -0.68
N VAL A 117 -11.02 -28.79 -1.38
CA VAL A 117 -10.31 -27.63 -0.81
C VAL A 117 -11.27 -26.51 -0.40
N PHE A 118 -12.35 -26.33 -1.15
CA PHE A 118 -13.29 -25.23 -1.00
C PHE A 118 -13.83 -25.07 0.43
N PRO A 119 -14.23 -26.13 1.16
CA PRO A 119 -14.73 -25.97 2.52
C PRO A 119 -13.71 -25.35 3.49
N ALA A 120 -12.41 -25.63 3.30
CA ALA A 120 -11.36 -25.03 4.12
C ALA A 120 -11.11 -23.56 3.77
N GLN A 121 -11.31 -23.18 2.51
CA GLN A 121 -11.28 -21.78 2.09
C GLN A 121 -12.48 -21.00 2.65
N GLU A 122 -13.67 -21.60 2.64
CA GLU A 122 -14.87 -21.00 3.24
C GLU A 122 -14.68 -20.73 4.73
N VAL A 123 -14.15 -21.71 5.48
CA VAL A 123 -13.76 -21.50 6.89
C VAL A 123 -12.84 -20.29 7.03
N PHE A 124 -11.81 -20.17 6.19
CA PHE A 124 -10.87 -19.06 6.30
C PHE A 124 -11.53 -17.71 5.96
N ALA A 125 -12.40 -17.68 4.96
CA ALA A 125 -13.16 -16.50 4.58
C ALA A 125 -14.09 -16.05 5.73
N GLU A 126 -14.84 -16.98 6.33
CA GLU A 126 -15.69 -16.69 7.50
C GLU A 126 -14.88 -16.10 8.67
N LEU A 127 -13.66 -16.58 8.88
CA LEU A 127 -12.78 -16.03 9.91
C LEU A 127 -12.33 -14.61 9.57
N LEU A 128 -12.01 -14.31 8.30
CA LEU A 128 -11.67 -12.96 7.88
C LEU A 128 -12.86 -12.01 8.02
N ASP A 129 -14.07 -12.47 7.71
CA ASP A 129 -15.30 -11.72 7.92
C ASP A 129 -15.48 -11.38 9.41
N GLU A 130 -15.34 -12.36 10.31
CA GLU A 130 -15.38 -12.13 11.76
C GLU A 130 -14.27 -11.17 12.22
N ILE A 131 -13.06 -11.30 11.66
CA ILE A 131 -11.93 -10.41 11.96
C ILE A 131 -12.22 -8.96 11.53
N SER A 132 -12.92 -8.76 10.41
CA SER A 132 -13.23 -7.43 9.88
C SER A 132 -14.17 -6.62 10.79
N GLU A 133 -14.89 -7.29 11.69
CA GLU A 133 -15.77 -6.64 12.66
C GLU A 133 -15.00 -5.94 13.79
N PHE A 134 -13.71 -6.26 14.02
CA PHE A 134 -12.91 -5.61 15.05
C PHE A 134 -12.47 -4.19 14.62
N GLN A 135 -12.75 -3.21 15.49
CA GLN A 135 -12.58 -1.77 15.21
C GLN A 135 -11.84 -1.03 16.35
N ASN A 136 -10.76 -1.64 16.87
CA ASN A 136 -9.84 -1.09 17.88
C ASN A 136 -10.55 -0.56 19.14
N GLN A 137 -11.49 -1.35 19.66
CA GLN A 137 -12.36 -0.94 20.77
C GLN A 137 -11.78 -1.27 22.15
N LYS A 138 -10.55 -1.82 22.22
CA LYS A 138 -9.89 -2.29 23.45
C LYS A 138 -10.74 -3.35 24.15
N GLY A 139 -10.58 -4.60 23.73
CA GLY A 139 -11.30 -5.76 24.25
C GLY A 139 -11.22 -6.99 23.35
N GLU A 140 -10.37 -6.93 22.34
CA GLU A 140 -10.14 -7.98 21.37
C GLU A 140 -9.64 -9.25 22.08
N PRO A 141 -10.12 -10.44 21.70
CA PRO A 141 -9.78 -11.70 22.38
C PRO A 141 -8.31 -12.11 22.18
N CYS A 142 -7.65 -11.56 21.16
CA CYS A 142 -6.25 -11.81 20.83
C CYS A 142 -5.57 -10.50 20.42
N ALA A 143 -4.24 -10.47 20.49
CA ALA A 143 -3.48 -9.29 20.08
C ALA A 143 -3.37 -9.17 18.55
N SER A 144 -3.32 -10.31 17.87
CA SER A 144 -3.08 -10.37 16.42
C SER A 144 -4.08 -11.26 15.68
N VAL A 145 -4.17 -11.01 14.37
CA VAL A 145 -4.97 -11.81 13.43
C VAL A 145 -4.51 -13.27 13.42
N GLY A 146 -3.20 -13.51 13.39
CA GLY A 146 -2.65 -14.86 13.37
C GLY A 146 -2.97 -15.67 14.63
N GLU A 147 -2.93 -15.04 15.82
CA GLU A 147 -3.36 -15.67 17.07
C GLU A 147 -4.85 -16.02 17.05
N PHE A 148 -5.69 -15.11 16.59
CA PHE A 148 -7.13 -15.30 16.50
C PHE A 148 -7.49 -16.48 15.58
N ILE A 149 -6.91 -16.54 14.38
CA ILE A 149 -7.16 -17.63 13.44
C ILE A 149 -6.76 -18.97 14.07
N ARG A 150 -5.58 -19.05 14.71
CA ARG A 150 -5.14 -20.30 15.37
C ARG A 150 -6.05 -20.70 16.53
N LEU A 151 -6.57 -19.74 17.30
CA LEU A 151 -7.54 -20.01 18.36
C LEU A 151 -8.81 -20.64 17.77
N LYS A 152 -9.40 -20.00 16.76
CA LYS A 152 -10.63 -20.47 16.11
C LYS A 152 -10.48 -21.80 15.38
N VAL A 153 -9.32 -22.05 14.77
CA VAL A 153 -9.02 -23.35 14.17
C VAL A 153 -8.97 -24.46 15.22
N LYS A 154 -8.34 -24.21 16.38
CA LYS A 154 -8.32 -25.19 17.49
C LYS A 154 -9.71 -25.48 18.05
N GLU A 155 -10.54 -24.45 18.19
CA GLU A 155 -11.95 -24.60 18.59
C GLU A 155 -12.73 -25.41 17.54
N GLY A 156 -12.52 -25.10 16.26
CA GLY A 156 -13.07 -25.84 15.12
C GLY A 156 -12.70 -27.33 15.15
N GLU A 157 -11.43 -27.66 15.38
CA GLU A 157 -10.97 -29.04 15.50
C GLU A 157 -11.60 -29.80 16.68
N ALA A 158 -11.78 -29.13 17.82
CA ALA A 158 -12.35 -29.71 19.02
C ALA A 158 -13.87 -29.97 18.89
N GLU A 159 -14.58 -29.12 18.15
CA GLU A 159 -16.05 -29.13 18.11
C GLU A 159 -16.61 -29.43 16.72
N LYS A 160 -16.43 -28.50 15.77
CA LYS A 160 -17.07 -28.53 14.45
C LYS A 160 -16.53 -29.65 13.56
N TRP A 161 -15.24 -29.95 13.63
CA TRP A 161 -14.55 -30.88 12.73
C TRP A 161 -14.28 -32.25 13.35
N LYS A 162 -14.81 -32.51 14.56
CA LYS A 162 -14.59 -33.77 15.28
C LYS A 162 -14.99 -35.02 14.48
N HIS A 163 -15.98 -34.89 13.60
CA HIS A 163 -16.50 -35.96 12.74
C HIS A 163 -15.83 -36.04 11.36
N ILE A 164 -15.03 -35.04 10.99
CA ILE A 164 -14.26 -35.03 9.74
C ILE A 164 -13.12 -36.02 9.90
N ASP A 165 -12.90 -36.85 8.88
CA ASP A 165 -11.84 -37.86 8.88
C ASP A 165 -10.45 -37.21 8.96
N PRO A 166 -9.44 -37.93 9.46
CA PRO A 166 -8.11 -37.36 9.67
C PRO A 166 -7.43 -36.81 8.41
N ALA A 167 -7.67 -37.40 7.24
CA ALA A 167 -7.03 -36.97 6.00
C ALA A 167 -7.62 -35.64 5.52
N THR A 168 -8.95 -35.52 5.52
CA THR A 168 -9.65 -34.26 5.19
C THR A 168 -9.29 -33.16 6.18
N ARG A 169 -9.22 -33.47 7.48
CA ARG A 169 -8.78 -32.49 8.49
C ARG A 169 -7.35 -32.01 8.24
N SER A 170 -6.43 -32.92 7.91
CA SER A 170 -5.06 -32.55 7.56
C SER A 170 -5.03 -31.66 6.31
N LEU A 171 -5.88 -31.92 5.31
CA LEU A 171 -6.00 -31.06 4.14
C LEU A 171 -6.48 -29.65 4.52
N TYR A 172 -7.48 -29.53 5.39
CA TYR A 172 -7.98 -28.22 5.84
C TYR A 172 -6.88 -27.40 6.51
N LEU A 173 -6.11 -28.02 7.41
CA LEU A 173 -4.99 -27.36 8.08
C LEU A 173 -3.92 -26.90 7.07
N CYS A 174 -3.62 -27.70 6.04
CA CYS A 174 -2.70 -27.31 4.97
C CYS A 174 -3.24 -26.12 4.16
N VAL A 175 -4.53 -26.11 3.83
CA VAL A 175 -5.18 -25.02 3.10
C VAL A 175 -5.17 -23.74 3.93
N ILE A 176 -5.58 -23.80 5.20
CA ILE A 176 -5.56 -22.65 6.12
C ILE A 176 -4.14 -22.13 6.31
N SER A 177 -3.15 -23.01 6.44
CA SER A 177 -1.74 -22.61 6.51
C SER A 177 -1.26 -21.91 5.24
N ASN A 178 -1.76 -22.32 4.07
CA ASN A 178 -1.49 -21.63 2.81
C ASN A 178 -2.18 -20.25 2.75
N MET A 179 -3.45 -20.18 3.16
CA MET A 179 -4.23 -18.94 3.21
C MET A 179 -3.61 -17.90 4.17
N LEU A 180 -3.06 -18.33 5.31
CA LEU A 180 -2.29 -17.44 6.19
C LEU A 180 -1.11 -16.76 5.45
N LYS A 181 -0.41 -17.49 4.58
CA LYS A 181 0.71 -16.94 3.79
C LYS A 181 0.23 -15.99 2.71
N VAL A 182 -0.89 -16.32 2.07
CA VAL A 182 -1.54 -15.44 1.10
C VAL A 182 -1.92 -14.11 1.77
N GLU A 183 -2.50 -14.17 2.96
CA GLU A 183 -2.91 -12.97 3.70
C GLU A 183 -1.71 -12.13 4.17
N CYS A 184 -0.56 -12.77 4.44
CA CYS A 184 0.70 -12.06 4.67
C CYS A 184 1.12 -11.23 3.44
N CYS A 185 0.87 -11.72 2.22
CA CYS A 185 1.12 -10.95 1.00
C CYS A 185 0.20 -9.74 0.88
N VAL A 186 -1.07 -9.87 1.24
CA VAL A 186 -2.05 -8.77 1.22
C VAL A 186 -1.67 -7.69 2.23
N ASN A 187 -1.29 -8.08 3.45
CA ASN A 187 -0.96 -7.17 4.54
C ASN A 187 0.49 -6.64 4.48
N GLY A 188 1.34 -7.20 3.61
CA GLY A 188 2.77 -6.86 3.57
C GLY A 188 3.50 -7.20 4.87
N ALA A 189 3.13 -8.30 5.53
CA ALA A 189 3.65 -8.70 6.83
C ALA A 189 4.50 -9.98 6.72
N HIS A 190 5.44 -10.19 7.65
CA HIS A 190 6.19 -11.45 7.72
C HIS A 190 5.30 -12.61 8.22
N SER A 191 4.42 -12.29 9.17
CA SER A 191 3.43 -13.19 9.76
C SER A 191 2.18 -12.39 10.12
N LEU A 192 1.01 -13.02 10.09
CA LEU A 192 -0.22 -12.41 10.62
C LEU A 192 -0.18 -12.22 12.15
N ASP A 193 0.85 -12.73 12.83
CA ASP A 193 1.10 -12.45 14.25
C ASP A 193 1.56 -11.01 14.50
N GLU A 194 2.04 -10.33 13.44
CA GLU A 194 2.44 -8.92 13.48
C GLU A 194 1.29 -7.97 13.08
N VAL A 195 0.16 -8.54 12.63
CA VAL A 195 -1.00 -7.77 12.18
C VAL A 195 -1.99 -7.66 13.34
N GLY A 196 -2.18 -6.44 13.85
CA GLY A 196 -3.03 -6.18 15.00
C GLY A 196 -4.51 -6.46 14.72
N LEU A 197 -5.14 -7.30 15.54
CA LEU A 197 -6.53 -7.73 15.34
C LEU A 197 -7.50 -6.54 15.34
N GLY A 198 -7.38 -5.65 16.33
CA GLY A 198 -8.26 -4.48 16.46
C GLY A 198 -8.16 -3.47 15.31
N ALA A 199 -7.01 -3.39 14.64
CA ALA A 199 -6.81 -2.44 13.55
C ALA A 199 -7.21 -3.00 12.17
N TYR A 200 -7.43 -4.31 12.06
CA TYR A 200 -7.63 -4.99 10.78
C TYR A 200 -8.85 -4.45 10.03
N GLY A 201 -9.99 -4.38 10.70
CA GLY A 201 -11.25 -3.89 10.12
C GLY A 201 -11.26 -2.40 9.76
N GLN A 202 -10.21 -1.64 10.10
CA GLN A 202 -10.14 -0.22 9.76
C GLN A 202 -9.77 0.03 8.29
N TYR A 203 -9.17 -0.96 7.62
CA TYR A 203 -8.89 -0.88 6.19
C TYR A 203 -10.21 -0.86 5.41
N LYS A 204 -10.35 0.13 4.52
CA LYS A 204 -11.53 0.26 3.67
C LYS A 204 -11.20 -0.15 2.26
N THR A 205 -12.03 -1.05 1.74
CA THR A 205 -12.01 -1.46 0.34
C THR A 205 -12.88 -0.49 -0.47
N LEU A 206 -12.55 -0.36 -1.75
CA LEU A 206 -13.37 0.34 -2.73
C LEU A 206 -14.00 -0.70 -3.67
N PRO A 207 -15.19 -0.44 -4.22
CA PRO A 207 -15.80 -1.34 -5.19
C PRO A 207 -15.03 -1.29 -6.52
N GLY A 208 -15.21 -2.33 -7.32
CA GLY A 208 -14.55 -2.55 -8.60
C GLY A 208 -13.76 -3.85 -8.60
N GLN A 209 -13.82 -4.59 -9.71
CA GLN A 209 -12.91 -5.73 -9.90
C GLN A 209 -11.52 -5.22 -10.29
N ASP A 210 -10.53 -5.52 -9.44
CA ASP A 210 -9.13 -5.11 -9.59
C ASP A 210 -8.62 -5.21 -11.03
N CYS A 211 -7.94 -4.14 -11.48
CA CYS A 211 -7.40 -4.05 -12.83
C CYS A 211 -5.93 -3.63 -12.83
N THR A 212 -5.27 -3.78 -13.99
CA THR A 212 -3.85 -3.44 -14.19
C THR A 212 -3.70 -2.39 -15.29
N PHE A 213 -2.49 -1.88 -15.52
CA PHE A 213 -2.17 -1.07 -16.71
C PHE A 213 -1.49 -1.96 -17.75
N PRO A 214 -2.07 -2.15 -18.95
CA PRO A 214 -1.50 -3.02 -19.98
C PRO A 214 -0.05 -2.68 -20.35
N ASP A 215 0.28 -1.38 -20.33
CA ASP A 215 1.62 -0.86 -20.66
C ASP A 215 2.46 -0.54 -19.42
N GLY A 216 2.01 -0.96 -18.24
CA GLY A 216 2.72 -0.85 -16.97
C GLY A 216 2.37 0.34 -16.09
N PHE A 217 2.49 0.16 -14.77
CA PHE A 217 2.14 1.12 -13.72
C PHE A 217 2.93 2.43 -13.78
N GLU A 218 4.15 2.40 -14.33
CA GLU A 218 4.94 3.63 -14.54
C GLU A 218 4.30 4.60 -15.54
N GLY A 219 3.34 4.16 -16.38
CA GLY A 219 2.56 5.04 -17.25
C GLY A 219 1.83 6.16 -16.49
N LEU A 220 1.28 5.86 -15.32
CA LEU A 220 0.62 6.86 -14.47
C LEU A 220 1.62 7.89 -13.94
N VAL A 221 2.77 7.43 -13.44
CA VAL A 221 3.85 8.30 -12.93
C VAL A 221 4.37 9.20 -14.04
N LYS A 222 4.58 8.65 -15.24
CA LYS A 222 5.05 9.39 -16.42
C LYS A 222 4.08 10.52 -16.80
N ASN A 223 2.78 10.23 -16.87
CA ASN A 223 1.78 11.25 -17.22
C ASN A 223 1.70 12.36 -16.16
N LEU A 224 1.63 12.01 -14.88
CA LEU A 224 1.65 13.00 -13.80
C LEU A 224 2.90 13.86 -13.85
N MET A 225 4.08 13.28 -14.10
CA MET A 225 5.33 14.02 -14.15
C MET A 225 5.43 14.94 -15.36
N SER A 226 4.80 14.59 -16.49
CA SER A 226 4.78 15.44 -17.68
C SER A 226 4.04 16.76 -17.51
N GLU A 227 3.16 16.83 -16.51
CA GLU A 227 2.41 18.03 -16.16
C GLU A 227 3.15 18.94 -15.17
N LEU A 228 4.26 18.48 -14.60
CA LEU A 228 5.09 19.26 -13.67
C LEU A 228 6.16 20.06 -14.43
N PRO A 229 6.55 21.25 -13.95
CA PRO A 229 7.61 22.05 -14.57
C PRO A 229 8.94 21.29 -14.64
N GLU A 230 9.68 21.49 -15.74
CA GLU A 230 11.06 21.00 -15.84
C GLU A 230 11.92 21.57 -14.71
N GLY A 231 12.85 20.75 -14.20
CA GLY A 231 13.76 21.14 -13.12
C GLY A 231 13.13 21.20 -11.71
N LEU A 232 11.84 20.89 -11.56
CA LEU A 232 11.19 20.82 -10.24
C LEU A 232 11.83 19.76 -9.32
N VAL A 233 12.31 18.66 -9.92
CA VAL A 233 12.87 17.50 -9.20
C VAL A 233 14.38 17.48 -9.30
N THR A 234 15.04 17.31 -8.15
CA THR A 234 16.47 17.03 -8.05
C THR A 234 16.64 15.55 -7.68
N TYR A 235 17.13 14.76 -8.65
CA TYR A 235 17.41 13.33 -8.49
C TYR A 235 18.80 13.08 -7.88
N ASN A 236 19.03 11.85 -7.40
CA ASN A 236 20.25 11.45 -6.70
C ASN A 236 20.59 12.36 -5.52
N CYS A 237 19.55 12.83 -4.83
CA CYS A 237 19.64 13.79 -3.73
C CYS A 237 19.04 13.17 -2.46
N PRO A 238 19.69 12.15 -1.88
CA PRO A 238 19.24 11.56 -0.63
C PRO A 238 19.33 12.60 0.50
N VAL A 239 18.22 12.79 1.20
CA VAL A 239 18.15 13.67 2.36
C VAL A 239 18.57 12.90 3.60
N ARG A 240 19.54 13.45 4.32
CA ARG A 240 20.09 12.87 5.56
C ARG A 240 19.35 13.33 6.80
N CYS A 241 19.08 14.63 6.89
CA CYS A 241 18.57 15.23 8.11
C CYS A 241 17.65 16.42 7.81
N VAL A 242 16.58 16.54 8.58
CA VAL A 242 15.74 17.72 8.63
C VAL A 242 16.02 18.46 9.93
N HIS A 243 16.55 19.67 9.80
CA HIS A 243 16.78 20.58 10.91
C HIS A 243 15.59 21.53 11.00
N TRP A 244 14.90 21.56 12.14
CA TRP A 244 13.83 22.53 12.36
C TRP A 244 13.92 23.07 13.79
N SER A 245 13.66 24.36 13.95
CA SER A 245 13.68 25.02 15.24
C SER A 245 12.32 25.61 15.55
N ASP A 246 11.83 25.42 16.77
CA ASP A 246 10.74 26.24 17.28
C ASP A 246 11.33 27.60 17.66
N ALA A 247 11.22 28.57 16.77
CA ALA A 247 11.71 29.91 17.05
C ALA A 247 10.56 30.75 17.62
N GLU A 248 10.62 31.04 18.92
CA GLU A 248 9.93 32.16 19.59
C GLU A 248 10.24 33.55 18.98
N LYS A 249 10.86 33.59 17.78
CA LYS A 249 11.28 34.77 17.03
C LYS A 249 10.87 34.64 15.56
N ASN A 250 9.57 34.73 15.30
CA ASN A 250 8.92 35.18 14.05
C ASN A 250 9.40 34.65 12.67
N LYS A 251 10.17 33.57 12.60
CA LYS A 251 10.40 32.85 11.33
C LYS A 251 10.80 31.40 11.61
N THR A 252 9.86 30.49 11.41
CA THR A 252 10.15 29.05 11.39
C THR A 252 11.05 28.79 10.17
N SER A 253 12.33 28.50 10.39
CA SER A 253 13.23 28.10 9.30
C SER A 253 13.47 26.60 9.40
N VAL A 254 13.06 25.85 8.37
CA VAL A 254 13.45 24.46 8.20
C VAL A 254 14.65 24.41 7.27
N VAL A 255 15.63 23.57 7.56
CA VAL A 255 16.79 23.34 6.70
C VAL A 255 16.88 21.84 6.42
N VAL A 256 16.80 21.49 5.14
CA VAL A 256 16.96 20.13 4.66
C VAL A 256 18.43 19.91 4.33
N GLU A 257 19.05 18.92 4.95
CA GLU A 257 20.45 18.55 4.73
C GLU A 257 20.53 17.24 3.94
N CYS A 258 21.22 17.28 2.81
CA CYS A 258 21.43 16.13 1.93
C CYS A 258 22.72 15.38 2.30
N GLU A 259 22.86 14.13 1.88
CA GLU A 259 24.06 13.32 2.21
C GLU A 259 25.36 13.91 1.66
N ASN A 260 25.28 14.64 0.55
CA ASN A 260 26.42 15.36 -0.05
C ASN A 260 26.83 16.62 0.76
N GLY A 261 26.14 16.94 1.86
CA GLY A 261 26.37 18.11 2.69
C GLY A 261 25.66 19.40 2.23
N GLU A 262 24.92 19.36 1.12
CA GLU A 262 24.10 20.50 0.68
C GLU A 262 23.00 20.79 1.71
N ARG A 263 22.81 22.07 2.02
CA ARG A 263 21.78 22.55 2.97
C ARG A 263 20.81 23.47 2.25
N ILE A 264 19.54 23.07 2.23
CA ILE A 264 18.47 23.72 1.48
C ILE A 264 17.48 24.34 2.48
N PRO A 265 17.41 25.68 2.60
CA PRO A 265 16.43 26.33 3.46
C PRO A 265 15.03 26.28 2.85
N ALA A 266 14.04 26.04 3.69
CA ALA A 266 12.62 25.99 3.34
C ALA A 266 11.76 26.62 4.45
N ASP A 267 10.60 27.15 4.07
CA ASP A 267 9.56 27.57 5.01
C ASP A 267 8.69 26.37 5.43
N HIS A 268 8.50 25.41 4.50
CA HIS A 268 7.73 24.18 4.74
C HIS A 268 8.41 22.97 4.12
N ILE A 269 8.20 21.82 4.76
CA ILE A 269 8.62 20.53 4.23
C ILE A 269 7.45 19.55 4.16
N ILE A 270 7.45 18.69 3.15
CA ILE A 270 6.54 17.55 3.04
C ILE A 270 7.40 16.30 2.91
N VAL A 271 7.32 15.41 3.90
CA VAL A 271 8.08 14.15 3.91
C VAL A 271 7.19 13.04 3.36
N THR A 272 7.62 12.41 2.27
CA THR A 272 6.89 11.29 1.63
C THR A 272 7.73 10.03 1.50
N VAL A 273 8.78 9.91 2.31
CA VAL A 273 9.65 8.73 2.34
C VAL A 273 8.89 7.50 2.87
N PRO A 274 9.24 6.27 2.44
CA PRO A 274 8.62 5.06 2.97
C PRO A 274 8.80 4.93 4.48
N LEU A 275 7.83 4.30 5.16
CA LEU A 275 7.88 4.07 6.62
C LEU A 275 9.18 3.38 7.08
N GLY A 276 9.69 2.42 6.29
CA GLY A 276 10.97 1.75 6.58
C GLY A 276 12.17 2.71 6.61
N ASN A 277 12.14 3.79 5.83
CA ASN A 277 13.19 4.80 5.77
C ASN A 277 12.98 5.95 6.78
N LEU A 278 11.80 6.09 7.38
CA LEU A 278 11.56 7.14 8.39
C LEU A 278 12.50 7.00 9.60
N ARG A 279 12.95 5.79 9.92
CA ARG A 279 13.93 5.53 10.99
C ARG A 279 15.34 6.01 10.65
N GLU A 280 15.65 6.16 9.37
CA GLU A 280 16.95 6.60 8.88
C GLU A 280 17.01 8.13 8.74
N LEU A 281 15.85 8.76 8.52
CA LEU A 281 15.74 10.21 8.43
C LEU A 281 15.75 10.84 9.83
N VAL A 282 16.81 11.60 10.14
CA VAL A 282 16.94 12.27 11.44
C VAL A 282 16.12 13.56 11.44
N PHE A 283 15.21 13.67 12.42
CA PHE A 283 14.49 14.90 12.73
C PHE A 283 15.03 15.49 14.03
N ASN A 284 15.75 16.61 13.94
CA ASN A 284 16.28 17.28 15.12
C ASN A 284 15.32 18.40 15.57
N GLN A 285 14.62 18.19 16.69
CA GLN A 285 13.96 19.23 17.50
C GLN A 285 14.17 18.96 19.00
N ALA A 286 13.98 19.99 19.83
CA ALA A 286 14.04 19.85 21.29
C ALA A 286 12.95 18.93 21.87
N TYR A 287 11.79 18.73 21.23
CA TYR A 287 10.74 17.77 21.65
C TYR A 287 9.88 17.39 20.43
N LEU A 288 9.71 16.09 20.13
CA LEU A 288 9.01 15.62 18.92
C LEU A 288 7.54 15.23 19.19
N LEU A 289 6.63 15.58 18.29
CA LEU A 289 5.34 14.90 18.09
C LEU A 289 5.25 14.41 16.63
N PHE A 290 5.09 13.11 16.43
CA PHE A 290 4.73 12.54 15.13
C PHE A 290 3.20 12.61 14.97
N LEU A 291 2.72 13.01 13.79
CA LEU A 291 1.39 12.61 13.33
C LEU A 291 1.59 11.31 12.55
N MET A 292 1.30 10.19 13.20
CA MET A 292 1.01 8.91 12.56
C MET A 292 -0.49 8.80 12.33
#